data_AF-A0A534WAU8-F1
#
_entry.id   AF-A0A534WAU8-F1
#
_cell.length_a   1.000
_cell.length_b   1.000
_cell.length_c   1.000
_cell.angle_alpha   90.00
_cell.angle_beta   90.00
_cell.angle_gamma   90.00
#
_symmetry.space_group_name_H-M   'P 1'
#
loop_
_entity.id
_entity.type
_entity.pdbx_description
1 polymer ?
#
loop_
_entity_poly.entity_id
_entity_poly.type
_entity_poly.pdbx_seq_one_letter_code
_entity_poly.pdbx_strand_id
1 'polypeptide(L)' 'MTTSTGPGKARRNPLLGAAVLKALLRRRRGDDLAKTKALYDGILRDLGLTDEQVERYLIEHGDEVEETIRGHGRRGS' A
#
# COMPACT_ATOMS: atom_id res chain seq x y z
N MET A 1 14.31 -11.00 25.68
CA MET A 1 12.86 -10.74 25.81
C MET A 1 12.62 -9.41 25.10
N THR A 2 11.96 -9.28 23.96
CA THR A 2 10.75 -9.92 23.42
C THR A 2 10.89 -10.21 21.91
N THR A 3 10.34 -11.34 21.49
CA THR A 3 10.20 -11.79 20.10
C THR A 3 9.16 -10.97 19.34
N SER A 4 9.46 -10.56 18.11
CA SER A 4 8.44 -10.30 17.08
C SER A 4 8.83 -11.02 15.80
N THR A 5 8.40 -12.28 15.71
CA THR A 5 8.37 -13.05 14.47
C THR A 5 7.08 -12.70 13.74
N GLY A 6 7.17 -11.87 12.71
CA GLY A 6 6.19 -11.86 11.62
C GLY A 6 6.73 -12.74 10.49
N PRO A 7 5.97 -13.73 9.97
CA PRO A 7 6.47 -14.66 8.96
C PRO A 7 6.67 -13.90 7.64
N GLY A 8 7.81 -14.14 6.99
CA GLY A 8 8.20 -13.44 5.76
C GLY A 8 7.12 -13.42 4.68
N LYS A 9 6.97 -12.28 4.01
CA LYS A 9 6.26 -12.23 2.73
C LYS A 9 6.92 -11.27 1.76
N ALA A 10 7.96 -11.79 1.12
CA ALA A 10 8.64 -11.31 -0.08
C ALA A 10 9.27 -9.91 0.04
N ARG A 11 10.30 -9.67 -0.77
CA ARG A 11 10.71 -8.34 -1.18
C ARG A 11 9.53 -7.67 -1.89
N ARG A 12 8.53 -7.23 -1.15
CA ARG A 12 7.34 -6.61 -1.71
C ARG A 12 7.80 -5.22 -2.12
N ASN A 13 7.82 -4.99 -3.42
CA ASN A 13 8.32 -3.76 -4.03
C ASN A 13 7.72 -2.56 -3.27
N PRO A 14 8.53 -1.66 -2.67
CA PRO A 14 8.00 -0.53 -1.90
C PRO A 14 7.00 0.31 -2.71
N LEU A 15 7.20 0.38 -4.03
CA LEU A 15 6.27 1.00 -4.97
C LEU A 15 4.92 0.29 -5.04
N LEU A 16 4.90 -1.05 -5.05
CA LEU A 16 3.67 -1.84 -5.02
C LEU A 16 2.90 -1.59 -3.71
N GLY A 17 3.59 -1.50 -2.58
CA GLY A 17 2.98 -1.17 -1.28
C GLY A 17 2.33 0.22 -1.30
N ALA A 18 3.04 1.23 -1.79
CA ALA A 18 2.52 2.58 -1.91
C ALA A 18 1.34 2.67 -2.90
N ALA A 19 1.41 1.96 -4.03
CA ALA A 19 0.34 1.88 -5.03
C ALA A 19 -0.95 1.27 -4.45
N VAL A 20 -0.83 0.15 -3.72
CA VAL A 20 -1.95 -0.48 -3.02
C VAL A 20 -2.58 0.49 -2.00
N LEU A 21 -1.76 1.22 -1.24
CA LEU A 21 -2.24 2.22 -0.28
C LEU A 21 -2.99 3.36 -0.96
N LYS A 22 -2.47 3.91 -2.07
CA LYS A 22 -3.14 4.95 -2.85
C LYS A 22 -4.47 4.46 -3.44
N ALA A 23 -4.52 3.22 -3.93
CA ALA A 23 -5.76 2.60 -4.41
C ALA A 23 -6.79 2.40 -3.30
N LEU A 24 -6.37 2.00 -2.09
CA LEU A 24 -7.23 1.90 -0.90
C LEU A 24 -7.71 3.28 -0.43
N LEU A 25 -6.84 4.29 -0.48
CA LEU A 25 -7.16 5.68 -0.15
C LEU A 25 -8.29 6.19 -1.05
N ARG A 26 -8.23 5.91 -2.36
CA ARG A 26 -9.28 6.26 -3.33
C ARG A 26 -10.63 5.59 -3.02
N ARG A 27 -10.63 4.43 -2.36
CA ARG A 27 -11.87 3.71 -1.97
C ARG A 27 -12.45 4.16 -0.63
N ARG A 28 -11.63 4.69 0.29
CA ARG A 28 -12.10 5.22 1.58
C ARG A 28 -12.76 6.59 1.41
N ARG A 29 -13.78 6.88 2.23
CA ARG A 29 -14.46 8.19 2.31
C ARG A 29 -14.67 8.58 3.77
N GLY A 30 -14.78 9.88 4.05
CA GLY A 30 -15.01 10.43 5.39
C GLY A 30 -13.73 10.65 6.20
N ASP A 31 -13.87 10.72 7.53
CA ASP A 31 -12.80 11.04 8.49
C ASP A 31 -11.57 10.11 8.40
N ASP A 32 -11.77 8.84 8.03
CA ASP A 32 -10.69 7.87 7.83
C ASP A 32 -9.73 8.24 6.68
N LEU A 33 -10.18 9.06 5.72
CA LEU A 33 -9.37 9.50 4.59
C LEU A 33 -8.20 10.36 5.04
N ALA A 34 -8.41 11.28 5.98
CA ALA A 34 -7.39 12.22 6.44
C ALA A 34 -6.24 11.49 7.16
N LYS A 35 -6.57 10.56 8.06
CA LYS A 35 -5.59 9.72 8.76
C LYS A 35 -4.81 8.83 7.80
N THR A 36 -5.52 8.20 6.86
CA THR A 36 -4.89 7.33 5.85
C THR A 36 -3.99 8.12 4.91
N LYS A 37 -4.37 9.35 4.54
CA LYS A 37 -3.54 10.25 3.72
C LYS A 37 -2.25 10.65 4.44
N ALA A 38 -2.32 10.97 5.73
CA ALA A 38 -1.13 11.31 6.53
C ALA A 38 -0.16 10.12 6.63
N LEU A 39 -0.68 8.91 6.82
CA LEU A 39 0.14 7.68 6.79
C LEU A 39 0.78 7.46 5.42
N TYR A 40 0.02 7.61 4.33
CA TYR A 40 0.53 7.49 2.97
C TYR A 40 1.68 8.47 2.70
N ASP A 41 1.53 9.74 3.09
CA ASP A 41 2.56 10.76 2.93
C ASP A 41 3.84 10.41 3.71
N GLY A 42 3.70 9.92 4.95
CA GLY A 42 4.83 9.45 5.75
C GLY A 42 5.58 8.29 5.09
N ILE A 43 4.85 7.33 4.51
CA ILE A 43 5.43 6.18 3.80
C ILE A 43 6.14 6.64 2.52
N LEU A 44 5.56 7.57 1.77
CA LEU A 44 6.24 8.15 0.59
C LEU A 44 7.59 8.77 0.97
N ARG A 45 7.62 9.54 2.06
CA ARG A 45 8.85 10.19 2.56
C ARG A 45 9.88 9.18 3.04
N ASP A 46 9.47 8.14 3.76
CA ASP A 46 10.34 7.06 4.24
C ASP A 46 10.98 6.29 3.07
N LEU A 47 10.18 6.02 2.03
CA LEU A 47 10.62 5.28 0.85
C LEU A 47 11.31 6.15 -0.22
N GLY A 48 11.32 7.48 -0.03
CA GLY A 48 11.85 8.43 -1.02
C GLY A 48 11.07 8.43 -2.34
N LEU A 49 9.77 8.11 -2.30
CA LEU A 49 8.90 8.01 -3.46
C LEU A 49 8.02 9.25 -3.60
N THR A 50 7.66 9.59 -4.84
CA THR A 50 6.67 10.63 -5.12
C THR A 50 5.31 10.04 -5.47
N ASP A 51 4.26 10.81 -5.23
CA ASP A 51 2.90 10.42 -5.60
C ASP A 51 2.76 10.13 -7.10
N GLU A 52 3.53 10.84 -7.94
CA GLU A 52 3.58 10.63 -9.40
C GLU A 52 4.25 9.30 -9.78
N GLN A 53 5.30 8.87 -9.07
CA GLN A 53 5.92 7.57 -9.29
C GLN A 53 4.94 6.45 -8.94
N VAL A 54 4.21 6.61 -7.84
CA VAL A 54 3.18 5.67 -7.43
C VAL A 54 2.01 5.65 -8.40
N GLU A 55 1.61 6.82 -8.93
CA GLU A 55 0.57 6.91 -9.95
C GLU A 55 0.94 6.23 -11.25
N ARG A 56 2.17 6.46 -11.74
CA ARG A 56 2.68 5.75 -12.92
C ARG A 56 2.67 4.24 -12.71
N TYR A 57 3.16 3.77 -11.56
CA TYR A 57 3.12 2.35 -11.23
C TYR A 57 1.70 1.79 -11.17
N LEU A 58 0.73 2.55 -10.65
CA LEU A 58 -0.68 2.15 -10.65
C LEU A 58 -1.26 2.02 -12.06
N ILE A 59 -0.82 2.86 -12.99
CA ILE A 59 -1.26 2.81 -14.39
C ILE A 59 -0.61 1.63 -15.10
N GLU A 60 0.70 1.45 -14.91
CA GLU A 60 1.49 0.41 -15.58
C GLU A 60 1.26 -0.99 -15.01
N HIS A 61 1.01 -1.10 -13.70
CA HIS A 61 0.87 -2.36 -12.96
C HIS A 61 -0.48 -2.45 -12.22
N GLY A 62 -1.52 -1.78 -12.74
CA GLY A 62 -2.83 -1.73 -12.09
C GLY A 62 -3.43 -3.10 -11.77
N ASP A 63 -3.20 -4.09 -12.63
CA ASP A 63 -3.68 -5.47 -12.45
C ASP A 63 -3.01 -6.16 -11.24
N GLU A 64 -1.68 -6.04 -11.11
CA GLU A 64 -0.92 -6.57 -9.97
C GLU A 64 -1.35 -5.92 -8.64
N VAL A 65 -1.64 -4.61 -8.68
CA VAL A 65 -2.13 -3.86 -7.52
C VAL A 65 -3.54 -4.33 -7.13
N GLU A 66 -4.44 -4.49 -8.09
CA GLU A 66 -5.79 -5.03 -7.90
C GLU A 66 -5.75 -6.45 -7.33
N GLU A 67 -4.93 -7.34 -7.90
CA GLU A 67 -4.72 -8.70 -7.42
C GLU A 67 -4.18 -8.71 -5.99
N THR A 68 -3.25 -7.81 -5.67
CA THR A 68 -2.72 -7.68 -4.32
C THR A 68 -3.79 -7.25 -3.32
N ILE A 69 -4.66 -6.30 -3.71
CA ILE A 69 -5.80 -5.86 -2.88
C ILE A 69 -6.78 -7.03 -2.67
N ARG A 70 -7.15 -7.75 -3.75
CA ARG A 70 -8.07 -8.91 -3.68
C ARG A 70 -7.48 -10.07 -2.89
N GLY A 71 -6.19 -10.36 -3.07
CA GLY A 71 -5.46 -11.43 -2.40
C GLY A 71 -5.24 -11.19 -0.91
N HIS A 72 -5.16 -9.92 -0.47
CA HIS A 72 -5.12 -9.61 0.96
C HIS A 72 -6.46 -9.84 1.66
N GLY A 73 -7.59 -9.71 0.96
CA GLY A 73 -8.93 -10.02 1.49
C GLY A 73 -9.20 -11.51 1.70
N ARG A 74 -8.44 -12.41 1.06
CA ARG A 74 -8.67 -13.88 1.09
C ARG A 74 -7.78 -14.64 2.09
N ARG A 75 -7.07 -13.96 3.00
CA ARG A 75 -6.24 -14.59 4.06
C ARG A 75 -6.76 -14.30 5.47
N GLY A 76 -8.08 -14.22 5.61
CA GLY A 76 -8.78 -14.33 6.89
C GLY A 76 -9.88 -15.40 6.75
N SER A 77 -9.51 -16.66 6.92
CA SER A 77 -10.41 -17.76 7.23
C SER A 77 -9.80 -18.51 8.40
#